data_AF-A0A0M3D2B8-F1
#
_entry.id   AF-A0A0M3D2B8-F1
#
_cell.length_a   1.000
_cell.length_b   1.000
_cell.length_c   1.000
_cell.angle_alpha   90.00
_cell.angle_beta   90.00
_cell.angle_gamma   90.00
#
_symmetry.space_group_name_H-M   'P 1'
#
loop_
_entity.id
_entity.type
_entity.pdbx_description
1 polymer ?
#
loop_
_entity_poly.entity_id
_entity_poly.type
_entity_poly.pdbx_seq_one_letter_code
_entity_poly.pdbx_strand_id
1 'polypeptide(L)'
;MERRSVQFVGDVSYGVYLWHWPLIVLLPFALARDLSTVDKIVILGASILLGWLSKVVVEDPIRTGRISSGSRPRWVFAAVAVVMAVVVAVALPLATWRPTPVPEPAASPQQCIGAQAMLEVGCEDPTSIPLVADLSSFSADTPPSDVLECEVSAQAEAVKRCDFGDESSPRLAIIGDSHATRWVEAFRSVADDAGWSTSTFLISGCPAFVDELVSTAWGYPETAENCRRLSDDALSQITADPRISAVILTNRTRLYVSPPGEEPGLSETAVAATISRLEQAGKSVAVLKDPPEMNSVPPKGGGSAADCLSRATGPEDCTLPRADAAFPDPVTAAAEKSAATVIDLDDAFCDSARCYSRIGGLVVYSDDNHVTRSFAASSRTALAERLAPLLDPAN
;
A
#
# COMPACT_ATOMS: atom_id res chain seq x y z
N MET A 1 -8.07 43.10 -28.89
CA MET A 1 -6.77 42.56 -28.41
C MET A 1 -6.95 41.22 -27.68
N GLU A 2 -8.06 41.02 -26.96
CA GLU A 2 -8.33 39.84 -26.10
C GLU A 2 -8.40 38.48 -26.83
N ARG A 3 -8.87 38.41 -28.08
CA ARG A 3 -9.03 37.12 -28.81
C ARG A 3 -7.70 36.48 -29.22
N ARG A 4 -6.63 37.25 -29.40
CA ARG A 4 -5.32 36.73 -29.86
C ARG A 4 -4.60 35.92 -28.79
N SER A 5 -4.68 36.34 -27.52
CA SER A 5 -4.03 35.64 -26.41
C SER A 5 -4.70 34.30 -26.13
N VAL A 6 -6.03 34.26 -26.16
CA VAL A 6 -6.80 33.00 -25.99
C VAL A 6 -6.55 32.04 -27.15
N GLN A 7 -6.49 32.56 -28.38
CA GLN A 7 -6.15 31.75 -29.57
C GLN A 7 -4.72 31.19 -29.48
N PHE A 8 -3.74 31.98 -29.03
CA PHE A 8 -2.38 31.49 -28.85
C PHE A 8 -2.28 30.36 -27.82
N VAL A 9 -2.98 30.50 -26.68
CA VAL A 9 -3.00 29.46 -25.65
C VAL A 9 -3.65 28.18 -26.18
N GLY A 10 -4.77 28.29 -26.89
CA GLY A 10 -5.40 27.14 -27.55
C GLY A 10 -4.48 26.47 -28.56
N ASP A 11 -3.78 27.28 -29.36
CA ASP A 11 -2.87 26.83 -30.41
C ASP A 11 -1.63 26.06 -29.91
N VAL A 12 -1.17 26.32 -28.68
CA VAL A 12 0.02 25.68 -28.11
C VAL A 12 -0.35 24.57 -27.12
N SER A 13 -1.63 24.49 -26.72
CA SER A 13 -2.14 23.59 -25.68
C SER A 13 -1.77 22.12 -25.89
N TYR A 14 -1.82 21.63 -27.13
CA TYR A 14 -1.44 20.26 -27.46
C TYR A 14 0.05 19.98 -27.21
N GLY A 15 0.93 20.89 -27.64
CA GLY A 15 2.37 20.79 -27.38
C GLY A 15 2.69 20.89 -25.88
N VAL A 16 2.02 21.79 -25.15
CA VAL A 16 2.16 21.85 -23.68
C VAL A 16 1.74 20.54 -23.03
N TYR A 17 0.61 19.96 -23.46
CA TYR A 17 0.15 18.67 -22.98
C TYR A 17 1.20 17.56 -23.20
N LEU A 18 1.93 17.58 -24.32
CA LEU A 18 2.98 16.59 -24.57
C LEU A 18 4.21 16.79 -23.66
N TRP A 19 4.65 18.03 -23.43
CA TRP A 19 5.92 18.32 -22.77
C TRP A 19 5.85 18.50 -21.26
N HIS A 20 4.68 18.88 -20.73
CA HIS A 20 4.57 19.12 -19.28
C HIS A 20 4.83 17.86 -18.47
N TRP A 21 4.30 16.70 -18.88
CA TRP A 21 4.42 15.47 -18.11
C TRP A 21 5.87 14.95 -18.02
N PRO A 22 6.64 14.84 -19.12
CA PRO A 22 8.07 14.49 -19.03
C PRO A 22 8.88 15.44 -18.14
N LEU A 23 8.64 16.75 -18.22
CA LEU A 23 9.36 17.71 -17.38
C LEU A 23 9.02 17.57 -15.90
N ILE A 24 7.74 17.36 -15.57
CA ILE A 24 7.28 17.14 -14.19
C ILE A 24 7.88 15.86 -13.62
N VAL A 25 7.93 14.79 -14.42
CA VAL A 25 8.42 13.48 -13.97
C VAL A 25 9.94 13.44 -13.89
N LEU A 26 10.67 13.95 -14.88
CA LEU A 26 12.13 13.78 -14.97
C LEU A 26 12.93 14.77 -14.11
N LEU A 27 12.43 15.99 -13.92
CA LEU A 27 13.19 17.03 -13.22
C LEU A 27 13.49 16.72 -11.74
N PRO A 28 12.57 16.15 -10.94
CA PRO A 28 12.88 15.71 -9.57
C PRO A 28 14.01 14.68 -9.52
N PHE A 29 13.99 13.68 -10.42
CA PHE A 29 15.05 12.66 -10.50
C PHE A 29 16.39 13.26 -10.92
N ALA A 30 16.38 14.18 -11.89
CA ALA A 30 17.61 14.83 -12.36
C ALA A 30 18.24 15.74 -11.29
N LEU A 31 17.42 16.32 -10.41
CA LEU A 31 17.87 17.22 -9.34
C LEU A 31 18.07 16.51 -7.99
N ALA A 32 17.68 15.24 -7.88
CA ALA A 32 17.66 14.45 -6.65
C ALA A 32 16.97 15.17 -5.46
N ARG A 33 15.89 15.91 -5.74
CA ARG A 33 15.12 16.66 -4.74
C ARG A 33 13.69 16.94 -5.23
N ASP A 34 12.81 17.26 -4.30
CA ASP A 34 11.44 17.66 -4.64
C ASP A 34 11.38 19.00 -5.36
N LEU A 35 10.30 19.20 -6.13
CA LEU A 35 10.06 20.41 -6.90
C LEU A 35 9.61 21.55 -5.98
N SER A 36 10.46 22.56 -5.87
CA SER A 36 10.10 23.83 -5.25
C SER A 36 9.06 24.57 -6.10
N THR A 37 8.44 25.60 -5.53
CA THR A 37 7.55 26.51 -6.28
C THR A 37 8.26 27.12 -7.49
N VAL A 38 9.56 27.40 -7.38
CA VAL A 38 10.36 27.94 -8.49
C VAL A 38 10.48 26.91 -9.61
N ASP A 39 10.77 25.63 -9.29
CA ASP A 39 10.88 24.59 -10.31
C ASP A 39 9.55 24.38 -11.04
N LYS A 40 8.43 24.43 -10.32
CA LYS A 40 7.08 24.32 -10.92
C LYS A 40 6.82 25.47 -11.90
N ILE A 41 7.22 26.70 -11.57
CA ILE A 41 7.13 27.86 -12.46
C ILE A 41 8.05 27.70 -13.69
N VAL A 42 9.27 27.20 -13.48
CA VAL A 42 10.22 26.92 -14.58
C VAL A 42 9.67 25.84 -15.50
N ILE A 43 9.14 24.74 -14.96
CA ILE A 43 8.49 23.67 -15.73
C ILE A 43 7.33 24.22 -16.55
N LEU A 44 6.47 25.06 -15.96
CA LEU A 44 5.36 25.68 -16.69
C LEU A 44 5.88 26.50 -17.88
N GLY A 45 6.86 27.37 -17.65
CA GLY A 45 7.49 28.18 -18.70
C GLY A 45 8.15 27.33 -19.78
N ALA A 46 8.91 26.30 -19.38
CA ALA A 46 9.58 25.38 -20.28
C ALA A 46 8.58 24.55 -21.11
N SER A 47 7.48 24.10 -20.52
CA SER A 47 6.43 23.36 -21.22
C SER A 47 5.76 24.21 -22.29
N ILE A 48 5.48 25.48 -21.98
CA ILE A 48 4.94 26.45 -22.96
C ILE A 48 5.95 26.71 -24.07
N LEU A 49 7.23 26.91 -23.73
CA LEU A 49 8.30 27.16 -24.71
C LEU A 49 8.52 25.96 -25.64
N LEU A 50 8.62 24.75 -25.09
CA LEU A 50 8.80 23.51 -25.86
C LEU A 50 7.55 23.19 -26.70
N GLY A 51 6.36 23.41 -26.15
CA GLY A 51 5.11 23.29 -26.90
C GLY A 51 5.06 24.26 -28.07
N TRP A 52 5.44 25.53 -27.86
CA TRP A 52 5.49 26.54 -28.92
C TRP A 52 6.56 26.21 -29.96
N LEU A 53 7.75 25.76 -29.53
CA LEU A 53 8.82 25.37 -30.44
C LEU A 53 8.42 24.16 -31.28
N SER A 54 7.78 23.16 -30.67
CA SER A 54 7.24 21.98 -31.36
C SER A 54 6.21 22.39 -32.40
N LYS A 55 5.32 23.32 -32.05
CA LYS A 55 4.35 23.89 -32.98
C LYS A 55 5.04 24.54 -34.18
N VAL A 56 5.99 25.45 -33.95
CA VAL A 56 6.60 26.23 -35.06
C VAL A 56 7.56 25.40 -35.91
N VAL A 57 8.27 24.44 -35.31
CA VAL A 57 9.31 23.65 -35.98
C VAL A 57 8.77 22.36 -36.60
N VAL A 58 7.75 21.76 -36.01
CA VAL A 58 7.20 20.46 -36.43
C VAL A 58 5.78 20.60 -36.96
N GLU A 59 4.85 21.11 -36.14
CA GLU A 59 3.42 21.07 -36.47
C GLU A 59 3.04 22.03 -37.61
N ASP A 60 3.45 23.29 -37.55
CA ASP A 60 3.13 24.32 -38.55
C ASP A 60 3.75 23.99 -39.92
N PRO A 61 5.01 23.53 -40.04
CA PRO A 61 5.57 23.10 -41.32
C PRO A 61 4.83 21.93 -41.96
N ILE A 62 4.30 21.00 -41.15
CA ILE A 62 3.48 19.86 -41.61
C ILE A 62 2.06 20.34 -41.97
N ARG A 63 1.42 21.10 -41.08
CA ARG A 63 0.03 21.58 -41.20
C ARG A 63 -0.17 22.55 -42.35
N THR A 64 0.80 23.44 -42.59
CA THR A 64 0.74 24.44 -43.67
C THR A 64 1.27 23.90 -45.00
N GLY A 65 1.68 22.63 -45.07
CA GLY A 65 2.18 22.00 -46.29
C GLY A 65 3.48 22.63 -46.80
N ARG A 66 4.27 23.31 -45.96
CA ARG A 66 5.66 23.69 -46.30
C ARG A 66 6.55 22.47 -46.46
N ILE A 67 6.27 21.44 -45.68
CA ILE A 67 6.62 20.06 -45.99
C ILE A 67 5.51 19.53 -46.89
N SER A 68 5.45 20.02 -48.13
CA SER A 68 4.40 19.68 -49.09
C SER A 68 4.48 18.22 -49.51
N SER A 69 3.32 17.68 -49.87
CA SER A 69 2.95 16.37 -50.44
C SER A 69 3.68 15.95 -51.73
N GLY A 70 4.89 16.48 -52.00
CA GLY A 70 5.83 15.98 -53.01
C GLY A 70 6.76 14.87 -52.51
N SER A 71 6.79 14.63 -51.19
CA SER A 71 7.48 13.49 -50.60
C SER A 71 6.80 12.21 -51.07
N ARG A 72 7.47 11.45 -51.94
CA ARG A 72 6.99 10.14 -52.40
C ARG A 72 6.46 9.37 -51.18
N PRO A 73 5.21 8.85 -51.19
CA PRO A 73 4.56 8.27 -50.00
C PRO A 73 5.45 7.28 -49.25
N ARG A 74 6.33 6.56 -49.96
CA ARG A 74 7.38 5.70 -49.39
C ARG A 74 8.23 6.30 -48.29
N TRP A 75 8.57 7.59 -48.32
CA TRP A 75 9.41 8.21 -47.29
C TRP A 75 8.63 8.57 -46.03
N VAL A 76 7.37 8.97 -46.18
CA VAL A 76 6.45 9.17 -45.05
C VAL A 76 6.16 7.82 -44.40
N PHE A 77 5.85 6.79 -45.19
CA PHE A 77 5.67 5.43 -44.68
C PHE A 77 6.94 4.88 -44.03
N ALA A 78 8.13 5.13 -44.58
CA ALA A 78 9.39 4.72 -43.97
C ALA A 78 9.64 5.46 -42.64
N ALA A 79 9.39 6.78 -42.57
CA ALA A 79 9.55 7.54 -41.34
C ALA A 79 8.57 7.09 -40.25
N VAL A 80 7.29 6.89 -40.61
CA VAL A 80 6.28 6.34 -39.69
C VAL A 80 6.65 4.93 -39.26
N ALA A 81 7.11 4.06 -40.18
CA ALA A 81 7.54 2.71 -39.85
C ALA A 81 8.76 2.70 -38.92
N VAL A 82 9.72 3.62 -39.09
CA VAL A 82 10.88 3.76 -38.20
C VAL A 82 10.46 4.27 -36.83
N VAL A 83 9.61 5.31 -36.76
CA VAL A 83 9.08 5.80 -35.47
C VAL A 83 8.30 4.69 -34.77
N MET A 84 7.43 3.98 -35.47
CA MET A 84 6.70 2.84 -34.92
C MET A 84 7.64 1.71 -34.51
N ALA A 85 8.69 1.42 -35.27
CA ALA A 85 9.69 0.41 -34.91
C ALA A 85 10.48 0.82 -33.66
N VAL A 86 10.82 2.10 -33.49
CA VAL A 86 11.47 2.63 -32.28
C VAL A 86 10.51 2.58 -31.10
N VAL A 87 9.26 3.00 -31.28
CA VAL A 87 8.22 2.91 -30.24
C VAL A 87 8.05 1.46 -29.81
N VAL A 88 7.95 0.52 -30.75
CA VAL A 88 7.83 -0.92 -30.47
C VAL A 88 9.11 -1.46 -29.82
N ALA A 89 10.29 -1.06 -30.28
CA ALA A 89 11.58 -1.49 -29.72
C ALA A 89 11.83 -0.98 -28.30
N VAL A 90 11.22 0.14 -27.89
CA VAL A 90 11.28 0.67 -26.52
C VAL A 90 10.12 0.13 -25.68
N ALA A 91 8.90 0.12 -26.22
CA ALA A 91 7.70 -0.30 -25.51
C ALA A 91 7.66 -1.81 -25.25
N LEU A 92 8.16 -2.66 -26.16
CA LEU A 92 8.17 -4.11 -25.93
C LEU A 92 9.05 -4.50 -24.74
N PRO A 93 10.34 -4.08 -24.64
CA PRO A 93 11.14 -4.36 -23.46
C PRO A 93 10.50 -3.85 -22.17
N LEU A 94 9.96 -2.63 -22.17
CA LEU A 94 9.28 -2.07 -21.00
C LEU A 94 8.00 -2.84 -20.63
N ALA A 95 7.21 -3.27 -21.60
CA ALA A 95 6.00 -4.07 -21.37
C ALA A 95 6.30 -5.49 -20.91
N THR A 96 7.48 -6.03 -21.26
CA THR A 96 7.95 -7.34 -20.79
C THR A 96 8.83 -7.27 -19.56
N TRP A 97 9.27 -6.06 -19.15
CA TRP A 97 10.08 -5.88 -17.97
C TRP A 97 9.23 -6.25 -16.76
N ARG A 98 9.66 -7.28 -16.05
CA ARG A 98 9.09 -7.67 -14.78
C ARG A 98 10.16 -7.42 -13.72
N PRO A 99 9.82 -6.71 -12.63
CA PRO A 99 10.72 -6.65 -11.49
C PRO A 99 11.04 -8.08 -11.06
N THR A 100 12.29 -8.31 -10.68
CA THR A 100 12.69 -9.59 -10.06
C THR A 100 11.83 -9.79 -8.81
N PRO A 101 11.07 -10.90 -8.69
CA PRO A 101 10.26 -11.12 -7.50
C PRO A 101 11.13 -11.10 -6.25
N VAL A 102 10.63 -10.49 -5.18
CA VAL A 102 11.29 -10.56 -3.87
C VAL A 102 11.22 -12.02 -3.39
N PRO A 103 12.35 -12.66 -3.07
CA PRO A 103 12.36 -14.05 -2.62
C PRO A 103 11.60 -14.20 -1.29
N GLU A 104 10.93 -15.34 -1.12
CA GLU A 104 10.24 -15.61 0.15
C GLU A 104 11.25 -15.85 1.29
N PRO A 105 11.09 -15.18 2.44
CA PRO A 105 12.00 -15.35 3.57
C PRO A 105 12.00 -16.79 4.11
N ALA A 106 10.86 -17.48 4.03
CA ALA A 106 10.66 -18.83 4.58
C ALA A 106 11.50 -19.94 3.90
N ALA A 107 12.18 -19.63 2.78
CA ALA A 107 12.97 -20.60 2.02
C ALA A 107 14.47 -20.59 2.36
N SER A 108 14.94 -19.70 3.24
CA SER A 108 16.37 -19.62 3.58
C SER A 108 16.67 -19.99 5.05
N PRO A 109 17.66 -20.87 5.31
CA PRO A 109 18.20 -21.10 6.65
C PRO A 109 19.05 -19.93 7.18
N GLN A 110 19.07 -18.77 6.50
CA GLN A 110 19.69 -17.55 7.00
C GLN A 110 18.81 -16.92 8.08
N GLN A 111 19.26 -17.11 9.32
CA GLN A 111 18.85 -16.30 10.47
C GLN A 111 18.95 -14.81 10.08
N CYS A 112 17.96 -14.00 10.49
CA CYS A 112 17.99 -12.53 10.41
C CYS A 112 17.51 -11.84 9.11
N ILE A 113 16.53 -12.40 8.38
CA ILE A 113 15.88 -11.70 7.26
C ILE A 113 14.60 -10.99 7.75
N GLY A 114 14.38 -9.75 7.30
CA GLY A 114 13.18 -8.99 7.63
C GLY A 114 12.96 -8.83 9.13
N ALA A 115 11.73 -9.03 9.59
CA ALA A 115 11.32 -8.97 11.00
C ALA A 115 12.19 -9.84 11.92
N GLN A 116 12.70 -10.99 11.46
CA GLN A 116 13.56 -11.85 12.28
C GLN A 116 14.86 -11.14 12.70
N ALA A 117 15.38 -10.21 11.90
CA ALA A 117 16.56 -9.43 12.26
C ALA A 117 16.35 -8.55 13.51
N MET A 118 15.10 -8.21 13.81
CA MET A 118 14.73 -7.45 15.01
C MET A 118 14.40 -8.36 16.19
N LEU A 119 13.80 -9.52 15.91
CA LEU A 119 13.20 -10.39 16.91
C LEU A 119 14.17 -11.47 17.44
N GLU A 120 15.11 -11.93 16.63
CA GLU A 120 16.01 -13.02 17.00
C GLU A 120 17.31 -12.53 17.66
N VAL A 121 17.72 -13.22 18.73
CA VAL A 121 18.99 -12.95 19.40
C VAL A 121 20.14 -13.48 18.55
N GLY A 122 21.17 -12.65 18.36
CA GLY A 122 22.38 -13.03 17.62
C GLY A 122 22.41 -12.51 16.18
N CYS A 123 21.38 -11.77 15.78
CA CYS A 123 21.38 -11.05 14.52
C CYS A 123 22.37 -9.89 14.50
N GLU A 124 22.97 -9.69 13.32
CA GLU A 124 23.71 -8.46 13.01
C GLU A 124 22.75 -7.26 13.01
N ASP A 125 23.31 -6.05 12.94
CA ASP A 125 22.49 -4.84 12.82
C ASP A 125 21.50 -5.00 11.65
N PRO A 126 20.18 -4.90 11.90
CA PRO A 126 19.13 -5.12 10.89
C PRO A 126 19.29 -4.21 9.66
N THR A 127 19.94 -3.07 9.81
CA THR A 127 20.18 -2.12 8.72
C THR A 127 21.42 -2.47 7.87
N SER A 128 22.32 -3.29 8.41
CA SER A 128 23.58 -3.67 7.73
C SER A 128 23.41 -4.75 6.66
N ILE A 129 22.34 -5.55 6.75
CA ILE A 129 22.08 -6.68 5.85
C ILE A 129 21.68 -6.16 4.46
N PRO A 130 22.42 -6.48 3.37
CA PRO A 130 22.14 -6.00 2.01
C PRO A 130 20.72 -6.34 1.52
N LEU A 131 20.17 -5.51 0.64
CA LEU A 131 18.88 -5.80 0.00
C LEU A 131 18.92 -7.16 -0.72
N VAL A 132 17.89 -7.97 -0.52
CA VAL A 132 17.77 -9.29 -1.15
C VAL A 132 17.26 -9.23 -2.60
N ALA A 133 16.76 -8.06 -3.01
CA ALA A 133 16.24 -7.79 -4.35
C ALA A 133 16.45 -6.30 -4.70
N ASP A 134 16.29 -5.96 -5.98
CA ASP A 134 16.33 -4.56 -6.42
C ASP A 134 15.24 -3.73 -5.73
N LEU A 135 15.56 -2.48 -5.37
CA LEU A 135 14.66 -1.59 -4.62
C LEU A 135 13.28 -1.41 -5.29
N SER A 136 13.25 -1.37 -6.63
CA SER A 136 12.02 -1.27 -7.41
C SER A 136 11.12 -2.51 -7.33
N SER A 137 11.63 -3.63 -6.84
CA SER A 137 10.86 -4.88 -6.70
C SER A 137 9.89 -4.82 -5.54
N PHE A 138 10.23 -4.07 -4.48
CA PHE A 138 9.43 -3.98 -3.26
C PHE A 138 8.12 -3.20 -3.43
N SER A 139 8.02 -2.31 -4.42
CA SER A 139 6.74 -1.66 -4.75
C SER A 139 5.73 -2.61 -5.37
N ALA A 140 6.19 -3.74 -5.92
CA ALA A 140 5.37 -4.83 -6.45
C ALA A 140 5.30 -6.04 -5.49
N ASP A 141 5.89 -5.94 -4.29
CA ASP A 141 5.87 -7.01 -3.28
C ASP A 141 4.57 -6.96 -2.48
N THR A 142 3.48 -7.23 -3.18
CA THR A 142 2.12 -7.27 -2.67
C THR A 142 1.63 -8.72 -2.56
N PRO A 143 0.53 -9.00 -1.82
CA PRO A 143 -0.10 -10.31 -1.82
C PRO A 143 -0.40 -10.83 -3.25
N PRO A 144 -0.52 -12.16 -3.43
CA PRO A 144 -0.83 -12.79 -4.70
C PRO A 144 -2.24 -12.43 -5.17
N SER A 145 -2.49 -12.63 -6.45
CA SER A 145 -3.74 -12.20 -7.10
C SER A 145 -4.98 -12.83 -6.49
N ASP A 146 -4.91 -14.09 -6.04
CA ASP A 146 -6.04 -14.77 -5.39
C ASP A 146 -6.45 -14.08 -4.07
N VAL A 147 -5.50 -13.53 -3.33
CA VAL A 147 -5.77 -12.70 -2.14
C VAL A 147 -6.26 -11.30 -2.53
N LEU A 148 -5.60 -10.64 -3.48
CA LEU A 148 -5.99 -9.29 -3.91
C LEU A 148 -7.40 -9.23 -4.51
N GLU A 149 -7.81 -10.28 -5.21
CA GLU A 149 -9.18 -10.39 -5.76
C GLU A 149 -10.25 -10.50 -4.67
N CYS A 150 -9.88 -10.78 -3.42
CA CYS A 150 -10.81 -10.86 -2.29
C CYS A 150 -11.11 -9.49 -1.66
N GLU A 151 -10.27 -8.49 -1.89
CA GLU A 151 -10.49 -7.13 -1.43
C GLU A 151 -11.48 -6.41 -2.35
N VAL A 152 -12.58 -5.94 -1.77
CA VAL A 152 -13.58 -5.12 -2.47
C VAL A 152 -13.41 -3.65 -2.11
N SER A 153 -13.80 -2.73 -3.00
CA SER A 153 -13.78 -1.31 -2.65
C SER A 153 -14.94 -0.95 -1.72
N ALA A 154 -14.81 0.20 -1.03
CA ALA A 154 -15.88 0.80 -0.26
C ALA A 154 -17.14 1.18 -1.09
N GLN A 155 -17.15 0.97 -2.41
CA GLN A 155 -18.32 1.17 -3.28
C GLN A 155 -18.95 -0.15 -3.76
N ALA A 156 -18.45 -1.29 -3.30
CA ALA A 156 -19.01 -2.58 -3.67
C ALA A 156 -20.44 -2.76 -3.14
N GLU A 157 -21.23 -3.54 -3.89
CA GLU A 157 -22.61 -3.87 -3.52
C GLU A 157 -22.68 -4.86 -2.35
N ALA A 158 -21.69 -5.75 -2.21
CA ALA A 158 -21.62 -6.75 -1.15
C ALA A 158 -20.17 -7.02 -0.76
N VAL A 159 -19.96 -7.49 0.49
CA VAL A 159 -18.64 -7.96 0.91
C VAL A 159 -18.35 -9.29 0.22
N LYS A 160 -17.10 -9.49 -0.18
CA LYS A 160 -16.65 -10.76 -0.75
C LYS A 160 -16.00 -11.60 0.34
N ARG A 161 -16.52 -12.81 0.54
CA ARG A 161 -15.86 -13.87 1.31
C ARG A 161 -14.99 -14.69 0.37
N CYS A 162 -13.73 -14.90 0.76
CA CYS A 162 -12.87 -15.91 0.15
C CYS A 162 -12.44 -16.92 1.19
N ASP A 163 -12.53 -18.20 0.82
CA ASP A 163 -12.17 -19.32 1.66
C ASP A 163 -10.91 -20.01 1.11
N PHE A 164 -9.91 -20.18 1.96
CA PHE A 164 -8.66 -20.88 1.68
C PHE A 164 -8.51 -22.08 2.62
N GLY A 165 -7.86 -23.14 2.13
CA GLY A 165 -7.68 -24.38 2.88
C GLY A 165 -8.87 -25.34 2.75
N ASP A 166 -8.87 -26.37 3.60
CA ASP A 166 -9.89 -27.43 3.60
C ASP A 166 -11.26 -26.93 4.13
N GLU A 167 -12.36 -27.46 3.59
CA GLU A 167 -13.71 -27.08 4.02
C GLU A 167 -14.10 -27.65 5.39
N SER A 168 -13.43 -28.74 5.82
CA SER A 168 -13.74 -29.46 7.05
C SER A 168 -12.97 -28.98 8.29
N SER A 169 -11.93 -28.19 8.09
CA SER A 169 -11.07 -27.66 9.17
C SER A 169 -11.68 -26.44 9.85
N PRO A 170 -11.38 -26.18 11.14
CA PRO A 170 -11.78 -24.94 11.82
C PRO A 170 -11.19 -23.73 11.09
N ARG A 171 -11.89 -22.59 11.15
CA ARG A 171 -11.60 -21.41 10.33
C ARG A 171 -11.16 -20.21 11.17
N LEU A 172 -10.07 -19.60 10.72
CA LEU A 172 -9.62 -18.27 11.11
C LEU A 172 -10.23 -17.25 10.14
N ALA A 173 -11.07 -16.35 10.63
CA ALA A 173 -11.55 -15.22 9.84
C ALA A 173 -10.60 -14.03 9.96
N ILE A 174 -10.30 -13.37 8.84
CA ILE A 174 -9.54 -12.12 8.79
C ILE A 174 -10.46 -11.05 8.20
N ILE A 175 -10.69 -9.97 8.94
CA ILE A 175 -11.56 -8.87 8.52
C ILE A 175 -10.84 -7.52 8.71
N GLY A 176 -11.00 -6.64 7.72
CA GLY A 176 -10.48 -5.28 7.76
C GLY A 176 -10.30 -4.66 6.40
N ASP A 177 -9.41 -3.67 6.33
CA ASP A 177 -9.12 -2.91 5.11
C ASP A 177 -7.89 -3.45 4.34
N SER A 178 -7.29 -2.60 3.51
CA SER A 178 -6.09 -2.94 2.73
C SER A 178 -4.88 -3.29 3.59
N HIS A 179 -4.81 -2.86 4.86
CA HIS A 179 -3.80 -3.32 5.81
C HIS A 179 -4.04 -4.78 6.19
N ALA A 180 -5.29 -5.21 6.40
CA ALA A 180 -5.60 -6.62 6.61
C ALA A 180 -5.17 -7.49 5.44
N THR A 181 -5.41 -7.02 4.21
CA THR A 181 -4.98 -7.70 2.99
C THR A 181 -3.47 -8.00 2.98
N ARG A 182 -2.64 -7.08 3.51
CA ARG A 182 -1.17 -7.27 3.56
C ARG A 182 -0.71 -8.36 4.51
N TRP A 183 -1.54 -8.74 5.48
CA TRP A 183 -1.22 -9.76 6.47
C TRP A 183 -1.81 -11.13 6.17
N VAL A 184 -2.70 -11.25 5.19
CA VAL A 184 -3.45 -12.49 4.89
C VAL A 184 -2.52 -13.68 4.70
N GLU A 185 -1.47 -13.57 3.89
CA GLU A 185 -0.58 -14.72 3.65
C GLU A 185 0.21 -15.14 4.89
N ALA A 186 0.65 -14.18 5.70
CA ALA A 186 1.37 -14.48 6.93
C ALA A 186 0.45 -15.22 7.93
N PHE A 187 -0.78 -14.75 8.10
CA PHE A 187 -1.77 -15.41 8.95
C PHE A 187 -2.21 -16.75 8.39
N ARG A 188 -2.48 -16.84 7.09
CA ARG A 188 -2.84 -18.09 6.43
C ARG A 188 -1.73 -19.13 6.58
N SER A 189 -0.47 -18.74 6.41
CA SER A 189 0.64 -19.67 6.57
C SER A 189 0.75 -20.21 8.01
N VAL A 190 0.43 -19.40 9.03
CA VAL A 190 0.39 -19.85 10.43
C VAL A 190 -0.83 -20.75 10.69
N ALA A 191 -1.99 -20.40 10.13
CA ALA A 191 -3.21 -21.19 10.23
C ALA A 191 -3.04 -22.57 9.57
N ASP A 192 -2.46 -22.62 8.37
CA ASP A 192 -2.20 -23.85 7.61
C ASP A 192 -1.31 -24.81 8.42
N ASP A 193 -0.26 -24.32 9.09
CA ASP A 193 0.60 -25.13 9.97
C ASP A 193 -0.15 -25.69 11.19
N ALA A 194 -1.12 -24.94 11.70
CA ALA A 194 -1.97 -25.35 12.81
C ALA A 194 -3.11 -26.30 12.37
N GLY A 195 -3.25 -26.57 11.06
CA GLY A 195 -4.35 -27.36 10.52
C GLY A 195 -5.69 -26.61 10.44
N TRP A 196 -5.65 -25.29 10.35
CA TRP A 196 -6.80 -24.41 10.21
C TRP A 196 -6.94 -23.91 8.78
N SER A 197 -8.18 -23.62 8.40
CA SER A 197 -8.51 -22.94 7.16
C SER A 197 -8.69 -21.44 7.38
N THR A 198 -8.61 -20.63 6.33
CA THR A 198 -8.74 -19.17 6.43
C THR A 198 -9.96 -18.68 5.66
N SER A 199 -10.68 -17.71 6.21
CA SER A 199 -11.74 -16.96 5.52
C SER A 199 -11.44 -15.47 5.59
N THR A 200 -11.52 -14.75 4.46
CA THR A 200 -11.20 -13.32 4.42
C THR A 200 -12.43 -12.48 4.09
N PHE A 201 -12.54 -11.32 4.72
CA PHE A 201 -13.57 -10.30 4.51
C PHE A 201 -12.88 -8.94 4.43
N LEU A 202 -12.43 -8.55 3.24
CA LEU A 202 -11.49 -7.44 3.05
C LEU A 202 -12.18 -6.31 2.27
N ILE A 203 -12.16 -5.10 2.83
CA ILE A 203 -12.88 -3.95 2.29
C ILE A 203 -11.98 -2.72 2.29
N SER A 204 -11.46 -2.37 1.11
CA SER A 204 -10.50 -1.27 0.93
C SER A 204 -10.99 0.04 1.54
N GLY A 205 -10.24 0.57 2.50
CA GLY A 205 -10.55 1.82 3.19
C GLY A 205 -11.74 1.77 4.16
N CYS A 206 -12.26 0.58 4.49
CA CYS A 206 -13.31 0.40 5.49
C CYS A 206 -12.80 -0.43 6.69
N PRO A 207 -12.98 0.04 7.93
CA PRO A 207 -12.54 -0.71 9.08
C PRO A 207 -13.49 -1.85 9.41
N ALA A 208 -13.00 -2.83 10.16
CA ALA A 208 -13.76 -3.97 10.68
C ALA A 208 -14.84 -3.63 11.72
N PHE A 209 -15.07 -2.34 12.02
CA PHE A 209 -15.94 -1.86 13.09
C PHE A 209 -17.13 -1.07 12.53
N VAL A 210 -18.30 -1.20 13.15
CA VAL A 210 -19.58 -0.75 12.56
C VAL A 210 -20.26 0.44 13.25
N ASP A 211 -20.04 0.63 14.55
CA ASP A 211 -20.94 1.47 15.36
C ASP A 211 -20.65 2.98 15.29
N GLU A 212 -19.42 3.42 15.01
CA GLU A 212 -19.07 4.85 14.93
C GLU A 212 -17.99 5.14 13.88
N LEU A 213 -18.39 5.32 12.61
CA LEU A 213 -17.51 5.80 11.55
C LEU A 213 -17.98 7.16 11.04
N VAL A 214 -17.30 8.23 11.46
CA VAL A 214 -17.45 9.58 10.89
C VAL A 214 -16.11 10.04 10.28
N SER A 215 -15.42 9.14 9.59
CA SER A 215 -14.41 9.49 8.58
C SER A 215 -14.02 8.21 7.86
N THR A 216 -14.38 8.09 6.58
CA THR A 216 -13.66 7.16 5.70
C THR A 216 -12.49 7.90 5.11
N ALA A 217 -11.47 7.19 4.62
CA ALA A 217 -10.32 7.75 3.90
C ALA A 217 -10.66 8.81 2.83
N TRP A 218 -11.91 8.78 2.36
CA TRP A 218 -12.38 9.54 1.23
C TRP A 218 -13.28 10.73 1.61
N GLY A 219 -13.61 10.93 2.89
CA GLY A 219 -14.34 12.11 3.35
C GLY A 219 -15.79 12.24 2.83
N TYR A 220 -16.37 11.17 2.28
CA TYR A 220 -17.73 11.15 1.73
C TYR A 220 -18.69 10.37 2.64
N PRO A 221 -19.81 10.99 3.09
CA PRO A 221 -20.79 10.32 3.96
C PRO A 221 -21.38 9.02 3.39
N GLU A 222 -21.63 8.97 2.08
CA GLU A 222 -22.15 7.77 1.40
C GLU A 222 -21.17 6.60 1.47
N THR A 223 -19.86 6.87 1.44
CA THR A 223 -18.83 5.85 1.58
C THR A 223 -18.75 5.33 3.01
N ALA A 224 -18.94 6.19 4.03
CA ALA A 224 -19.00 5.77 5.43
C ALA A 224 -20.17 4.83 5.71
N GLU A 225 -21.37 5.16 5.19
CA GLU A 225 -22.52 4.29 5.33
C GLU A 225 -22.30 2.94 4.63
N ASN A 226 -21.71 2.95 3.43
CA ASN A 226 -21.44 1.71 2.74
C ASN A 226 -20.37 0.86 3.46
N CYS A 227 -19.34 1.48 4.04
CA CYS A 227 -18.39 0.77 4.90
C CYS A 227 -19.08 0.09 6.07
N ARG A 228 -19.95 0.81 6.80
CA ARG A 228 -20.70 0.22 7.92
C ARG A 228 -21.51 -0.98 7.48
N ARG A 229 -22.23 -0.86 6.37
CA ARG A 229 -23.06 -1.94 5.81
C ARG A 229 -22.22 -3.16 5.41
N LEU A 230 -21.10 -2.95 4.73
CA LEU A 230 -20.22 -4.05 4.28
C LEU A 230 -19.54 -4.74 5.47
N SER A 231 -19.05 -3.98 6.45
CA SER A 231 -18.46 -4.54 7.66
C SER A 231 -19.50 -5.25 8.53
N ASP A 232 -20.73 -4.75 8.62
CA ASP A 232 -21.82 -5.43 9.34
C ASP A 232 -22.25 -6.74 8.67
N ASP A 233 -22.30 -6.78 7.33
CA ASP A 233 -22.55 -8.01 6.57
C ASP A 233 -21.43 -9.03 6.81
N ALA A 234 -20.15 -8.60 6.78
CA ALA A 234 -19.02 -9.45 7.09
C ALA A 234 -19.11 -10.05 8.52
N LEU A 235 -19.35 -9.21 9.52
CA LEU A 235 -19.51 -9.65 10.91
C LEU A 235 -20.72 -10.58 11.08
N SER A 236 -21.81 -10.35 10.35
CA SER A 236 -22.97 -11.24 10.33
C SER A 236 -22.64 -12.61 9.75
N GLN A 237 -21.90 -12.65 8.65
CA GLN A 237 -21.42 -13.91 8.06
C GLN A 237 -20.45 -14.66 8.98
N ILE A 238 -19.56 -13.92 9.66
CA ILE A 238 -18.60 -14.48 10.64
C ILE A 238 -19.32 -15.10 11.84
N THR A 239 -20.26 -14.36 12.44
CA THR A 239 -21.01 -14.82 13.62
C THR A 239 -21.94 -15.99 13.30
N ALA A 240 -22.50 -16.04 12.08
CA ALA A 240 -23.40 -17.10 11.65
C ALA A 240 -22.71 -18.42 11.26
N ASP A 241 -21.42 -18.40 10.87
CA ASP A 241 -20.71 -19.62 10.48
C ASP A 241 -20.10 -20.30 11.73
N PRO A 242 -20.58 -21.48 12.15
CA PRO A 242 -20.05 -22.19 13.32
C PRO A 242 -18.64 -22.75 13.10
N ARG A 243 -18.15 -22.81 11.85
CA ARG A 243 -16.79 -23.29 11.56
C ARG A 243 -15.73 -22.23 11.81
N ILE A 244 -16.12 -20.95 11.84
CA ILE A 244 -15.21 -19.87 12.20
C ILE A 244 -15.10 -19.87 13.73
N SER A 245 -13.97 -20.27 14.27
CA SER A 245 -13.73 -20.30 15.73
C SER A 245 -12.87 -19.13 16.19
N ALA A 246 -12.06 -18.55 15.29
CA ALA A 246 -11.16 -17.45 15.60
C ALA A 246 -11.32 -16.29 14.59
N VAL A 247 -11.15 -15.05 15.03
CA VAL A 247 -11.29 -13.85 14.22
C VAL A 247 -10.14 -12.88 14.48
N ILE A 248 -9.49 -12.41 13.43
CA ILE A 248 -8.50 -11.34 13.46
C ILE A 248 -9.11 -10.06 12.89
N LEU A 249 -9.08 -9.01 13.70
CA LEU A 249 -9.47 -7.65 13.34
C LEU A 249 -8.18 -6.84 13.12
N THR A 250 -7.99 -6.27 11.94
CA THR A 250 -6.84 -5.38 11.69
C THR A 250 -7.13 -4.39 10.58
N ASN A 251 -6.67 -3.15 10.72
CA ASN A 251 -6.99 -2.08 9.81
C ASN A 251 -5.87 -1.04 9.87
N ARG A 252 -5.89 -0.08 8.94
CA ARG A 252 -5.14 1.17 9.06
C ARG A 252 -5.77 2.08 10.12
N THR A 253 -5.63 1.74 11.41
CA THR A 253 -6.34 2.43 12.50
C THR A 253 -6.15 3.96 12.48
N ARG A 254 -4.94 4.43 12.11
CA ARG A 254 -4.65 5.88 12.01
C ARG A 254 -5.55 6.63 11.04
N LEU A 255 -6.10 5.93 10.04
CA LEU A 255 -7.03 6.50 9.06
C LEU A 255 -8.40 6.86 9.66
N TYR A 256 -8.74 6.21 10.77
CA TYR A 256 -10.07 6.27 11.36
C TYR A 256 -10.12 7.05 12.66
N VAL A 257 -8.98 7.44 13.23
CA VAL A 257 -8.92 8.29 14.42
C VAL A 257 -8.90 9.77 14.03
N SER A 258 -9.67 10.58 14.75
CA SER A 258 -9.73 12.03 14.52
C SER A 258 -8.89 12.78 15.55
N PRO A 259 -8.25 13.91 15.17
CA PRO A 259 -7.65 14.82 16.13
C PRO A 259 -8.66 15.36 17.16
N PRO A 260 -8.22 15.72 18.38
CA PRO A 260 -9.08 16.37 19.35
C PRO A 260 -9.73 17.65 18.80
N GLY A 261 -11.06 17.72 18.81
CA GLY A 261 -11.83 18.88 18.34
C GLY A 261 -12.34 18.79 16.90
N GLU A 262 -12.07 17.68 16.20
CA GLU A 262 -12.70 17.33 14.91
C GLU A 262 -13.88 16.35 15.11
N GLU A 263 -14.59 16.01 14.02
CA GLU A 263 -15.69 15.03 14.05
C GLU A 263 -15.23 13.69 14.64
N PRO A 264 -16.05 12.99 15.44
CA PRO A 264 -15.63 11.78 16.13
C PRO A 264 -15.18 10.67 15.17
N GLY A 265 -13.91 10.27 15.27
CA GLY A 265 -13.39 9.08 14.62
C GLY A 265 -13.79 7.79 15.34
N LEU A 266 -13.17 6.69 14.95
CA LEU A 266 -13.29 5.39 15.62
C LEU A 266 -13.02 5.52 17.12
N SER A 267 -13.97 5.07 17.93
CA SER A 267 -13.90 5.12 19.39
C SER A 267 -13.61 3.74 20.00
N GLU A 268 -13.07 3.73 21.22
CA GLU A 268 -12.92 2.51 22.00
C GLU A 268 -14.26 1.79 22.21
N THR A 269 -15.37 2.53 22.31
CA THR A 269 -16.71 1.98 22.47
C THR A 269 -17.14 1.17 21.24
N ALA A 270 -16.93 1.71 20.04
CA ALA A 270 -17.28 1.01 18.80
C ALA A 270 -16.42 -0.24 18.57
N VAL A 271 -15.14 -0.18 18.93
CA VAL A 271 -14.26 -1.36 18.92
C VAL A 271 -14.75 -2.40 19.92
N ALA A 272 -15.00 -2.00 21.17
CA ALA A 272 -15.46 -2.91 22.23
C ALA A 272 -16.79 -3.58 21.89
N ALA A 273 -17.72 -2.86 21.27
CA ALA A 273 -19.00 -3.42 20.81
C ALA A 273 -18.80 -4.51 19.74
N THR A 274 -17.89 -4.28 18.79
CA THR A 274 -17.55 -5.27 17.75
C THR A 274 -16.90 -6.51 18.35
N ILE A 275 -15.92 -6.34 19.26
CA ILE A 275 -15.28 -7.45 19.98
C ILE A 275 -16.33 -8.24 20.77
N SER A 276 -17.16 -7.55 21.55
CA SER A 276 -18.20 -8.16 22.37
C SER A 276 -19.22 -8.95 21.52
N ARG A 277 -19.60 -8.45 20.35
CA ARG A 277 -20.48 -9.17 19.40
C ARG A 277 -19.87 -10.51 18.96
N LEU A 278 -18.58 -10.54 18.65
CA LEU A 278 -17.88 -11.74 18.23
C LEU A 278 -17.70 -12.73 19.39
N GLU A 279 -17.29 -12.25 20.56
CA GLU A 279 -17.15 -13.07 21.78
C GLU A 279 -18.49 -13.70 22.21
N GLN A 280 -19.59 -12.94 22.16
CA GLN A 280 -20.94 -13.44 22.45
C GLN A 280 -21.41 -14.51 21.44
N ALA A 281 -20.88 -14.48 20.22
CA ALA A 281 -21.09 -15.52 19.20
C ALA A 281 -20.13 -16.72 19.36
N GLY A 282 -19.35 -16.78 20.45
CA GLY A 282 -18.43 -17.86 20.76
C GLY A 282 -17.14 -17.85 19.95
N LYS A 283 -16.72 -16.67 19.45
CA LYS A 283 -15.49 -16.53 18.67
C LYS A 283 -14.33 -16.09 19.57
N SER A 284 -13.16 -16.69 19.40
CA SER A 284 -11.89 -16.19 19.92
C SER A 284 -11.44 -15.00 19.08
N VAL A 285 -11.25 -13.83 19.69
CA VAL A 285 -10.93 -12.59 18.97
C VAL A 285 -9.48 -12.21 19.20
N ALA A 286 -8.80 -11.78 18.13
CA ALA A 286 -7.56 -11.04 18.21
C ALA A 286 -7.65 -9.74 17.43
N VAL A 287 -6.91 -8.74 17.90
CA VAL A 287 -6.64 -7.51 17.15
C VAL A 287 -5.16 -7.50 16.79
N LEU A 288 -4.83 -7.28 15.51
CA LEU A 288 -3.46 -6.92 15.13
C LEU A 288 -3.35 -5.40 15.14
N LYS A 289 -2.47 -4.90 16.01
CA LYS A 289 -2.12 -3.49 16.09
C LYS A 289 -1.61 -3.00 14.74
N ASP A 290 -2.11 -1.85 14.30
CA ASP A 290 -1.69 -1.23 13.05
C ASP A 290 -0.18 -0.91 13.10
N PRO A 291 0.64 -1.41 12.16
CA PRO A 291 2.07 -1.12 12.14
C PRO A 291 2.37 0.39 12.13
N PRO A 292 3.56 0.82 12.54
CA PRO A 292 4.03 2.18 12.26
C PRO A 292 3.83 2.55 10.78
N GLU A 293 3.62 3.82 10.46
CA GLU A 293 3.51 4.26 9.06
C GLU A 293 4.68 5.16 8.64
N MET A 294 5.00 5.14 7.35
CA MET A 294 6.11 5.89 6.77
C MET A 294 5.76 7.28 6.24
N ASN A 295 4.48 7.65 6.18
CA ASN A 295 4.05 9.01 5.80
C ASN A 295 4.68 10.14 6.66
N SER A 296 5.27 9.77 7.80
CA SER A 296 5.99 10.64 8.73
C SER A 296 7.52 10.64 8.52
N VAL A 297 8.06 9.74 7.68
CA VAL A 297 9.50 9.62 7.37
C VAL A 297 9.90 10.67 6.32
N PRO A 298 11.03 11.38 6.51
CA PRO A 298 11.46 12.43 5.59
C PRO A 298 11.75 11.97 4.15
N PRO A 299 11.51 12.84 3.14
CA PRO A 299 10.89 14.15 3.29
C PRO A 299 9.40 14.00 3.61
N LYS A 300 8.94 14.71 4.65
CA LYS A 300 7.53 14.76 5.05
C LYS A 300 6.71 15.21 3.84
N GLY A 301 5.94 14.31 3.22
CA GLY A 301 5.18 14.66 2.01
C GLY A 301 4.89 13.57 0.99
N GLY A 302 4.69 12.31 1.38
CA GLY A 302 4.05 11.30 0.53
C GLY A 302 4.97 10.47 -0.39
N GLY A 303 6.25 10.33 -0.05
CA GLY A 303 7.14 9.34 -0.68
C GLY A 303 6.97 7.94 -0.07
N SER A 304 7.19 6.88 -0.85
CA SER A 304 7.24 5.50 -0.35
C SER A 304 8.56 5.19 0.36
N ALA A 305 8.63 4.05 1.07
CA ALA A 305 9.89 3.53 1.61
C ALA A 305 11.00 3.47 0.56
N ALA A 306 10.66 2.97 -0.63
CA ALA A 306 11.57 2.88 -1.75
C ALA A 306 12.01 4.26 -2.27
N ASP A 307 11.14 5.26 -2.27
CA ASP A 307 11.51 6.62 -2.70
C ASP A 307 12.55 7.22 -1.75
N CYS A 308 12.36 7.10 -0.42
CA CYS A 308 13.36 7.54 0.55
C CYS A 308 14.70 6.81 0.35
N LEU A 309 14.67 5.48 0.31
CA LEU A 309 15.87 4.64 0.19
C LEU A 309 16.64 4.90 -1.11
N SER A 310 15.96 5.32 -2.18
CA SER A 310 16.59 5.64 -3.47
C SER A 310 17.44 6.92 -3.42
N ARG A 311 17.16 7.83 -2.47
CA ARG A 311 17.83 9.13 -2.31
C ARG A 311 18.77 9.15 -1.10
N ALA A 312 18.67 8.16 -0.23
CA ALA A 312 19.42 8.05 1.02
C ALA A 312 20.89 7.70 0.79
N THR A 313 21.74 8.09 1.74
CA THR A 313 23.14 7.62 1.81
C THR A 313 23.25 6.27 2.51
N GLY A 314 22.33 5.99 3.43
CA GLY A 314 22.18 4.72 4.11
C GLY A 314 20.76 4.49 4.64
N PRO A 315 20.39 3.25 5.00
CA PRO A 315 19.06 2.91 5.53
C PRO A 315 18.64 3.71 6.77
N GLU A 316 19.60 4.17 7.57
CA GLU A 316 19.41 5.00 8.76
C GLU A 316 18.78 6.37 8.47
N ASP A 317 18.97 6.90 7.26
CA ASP A 317 18.36 8.15 6.80
C ASP A 317 16.83 8.01 6.63
N CYS A 318 16.35 6.78 6.46
CA CYS A 318 14.94 6.44 6.25
C CYS A 318 14.35 5.78 7.50
N THR A 319 14.53 6.41 8.65
CA THR A 319 13.98 5.97 9.95
C THR A 319 13.07 7.04 10.57
N LEU A 320 12.13 6.61 11.40
CA LEU A 320 11.22 7.46 12.17
C LEU A 320 11.54 7.33 13.67
N PRO A 321 11.61 8.40 14.48
CA PRO A 321 11.67 8.26 15.92
C PRO A 321 10.48 7.45 16.44
N ARG A 322 10.69 6.49 17.35
CA ARG A 322 9.61 5.63 17.87
C ARG A 322 8.49 6.44 18.52
N ALA A 323 8.83 7.55 19.18
CA ALA A 323 7.86 8.46 19.78
C ALA A 323 6.92 9.10 18.73
N ASP A 324 7.40 9.30 17.50
CA ASP A 324 6.62 9.88 16.41
C ASP A 324 5.74 8.82 15.70
N ALA A 325 6.07 7.53 15.86
CA ALA A 325 5.24 6.42 15.37
C ALA A 325 4.00 6.17 16.26
N ALA A 326 4.07 6.57 17.53
CA ALA A 326 3.02 6.33 18.51
C ALA A 326 1.80 7.23 18.27
N PHE A 327 0.61 6.67 18.44
CA PHE A 327 -0.66 7.40 18.39
C PHE A 327 -1.64 6.78 19.40
N PRO A 328 -2.67 7.52 19.87
CA PRO A 328 -3.75 6.94 20.64
C PRO A 328 -4.51 5.93 19.78
N ASP A 329 -4.32 4.64 20.06
CA ASP A 329 -4.94 3.54 19.33
C ASP A 329 -6.18 3.02 20.09
N PRO A 330 -7.41 3.37 19.64
CA PRO A 330 -8.64 2.90 20.29
C PRO A 330 -8.84 1.39 20.11
N VAL A 331 -8.21 0.77 19.11
CA VAL A 331 -8.34 -0.66 18.84
C VAL A 331 -7.63 -1.47 19.93
N THR A 332 -6.35 -1.17 20.18
CA THR A 332 -5.61 -1.86 21.24
C THR A 332 -6.15 -1.49 22.62
N ALA A 333 -6.48 -0.22 22.86
CA ALA A 333 -7.01 0.23 24.15
C ALA A 333 -8.33 -0.44 24.55
N ALA A 334 -9.22 -0.70 23.58
CA ALA A 334 -10.45 -1.45 23.82
C ALA A 334 -10.18 -2.95 23.98
N ALA A 335 -9.32 -3.54 23.14
CA ALA A 335 -8.99 -4.96 23.21
C ALA A 335 -8.32 -5.35 24.54
N GLU A 336 -7.43 -4.52 25.09
CA GLU A 336 -6.80 -4.72 26.41
C GLU A 336 -7.80 -4.76 27.57
N LYS A 337 -9.01 -4.22 27.38
CA LYS A 337 -10.11 -4.23 28.36
C LYS A 337 -11.11 -5.36 28.14
N SER A 338 -10.84 -6.26 27.19
CA SER A 338 -11.70 -7.38 26.78
C SER A 338 -10.99 -8.73 26.95
N ALA A 339 -11.59 -9.82 26.46
CA ALA A 339 -10.92 -11.12 26.39
C ALA A 339 -10.13 -11.30 25.08
N ALA A 340 -10.19 -10.34 24.15
CA ALA A 340 -9.45 -10.39 22.91
C ALA A 340 -7.93 -10.35 23.12
N THR A 341 -7.21 -11.10 22.28
CA THR A 341 -5.75 -11.08 22.25
C THR A 341 -5.24 -9.88 21.46
N VAL A 342 -4.31 -9.11 22.02
CA VAL A 342 -3.62 -8.04 21.29
C VAL A 342 -2.33 -8.59 20.69
N ILE A 343 -2.24 -8.58 19.36
CA ILE A 343 -1.04 -8.92 18.61
C ILE A 343 -0.31 -7.59 18.33
N ASP A 344 0.71 -7.30 19.14
CA ASP A 344 1.62 -6.16 18.94
C ASP A 344 2.93 -6.67 18.32
N LEU A 345 3.25 -6.16 17.14
CA LEU A 345 4.47 -6.47 16.40
C LEU A 345 5.43 -5.28 16.32
N ASP A 346 5.24 -4.20 17.10
CA ASP A 346 6.12 -3.02 17.02
C ASP A 346 7.61 -3.36 17.23
N ASP A 347 7.91 -4.42 17.97
CA ASP A 347 9.28 -4.95 18.17
C ASP A 347 9.89 -5.53 16.88
N ALA A 348 9.07 -5.93 15.91
CA ALA A 348 9.51 -6.32 14.57
C ALA A 348 9.81 -5.11 13.67
N PHE A 349 9.25 -3.93 13.96
CA PHE A 349 9.40 -2.71 13.14
C PHE A 349 10.37 -1.69 13.73
N CYS A 350 10.52 -1.69 15.05
CA CYS A 350 11.15 -0.61 15.79
C CYS A 350 12.04 -1.14 16.93
N ASP A 351 13.20 -0.52 17.10
CA ASP A 351 14.00 -0.69 18.31
C ASP A 351 13.48 0.26 19.43
N SER A 352 14.28 0.48 20.47
CA SER A 352 13.90 1.39 21.57
C SER A 352 13.78 2.87 21.17
N ALA A 353 14.36 3.28 20.04
CA ALA A 353 14.51 4.68 19.64
C ALA A 353 13.85 5.01 18.29
N ARG A 354 13.79 4.05 17.36
CA ARG A 354 13.44 4.28 15.95
C ARG A 354 12.67 3.12 15.35
N CYS A 355 11.85 3.44 14.36
CA CYS A 355 11.21 2.51 13.45
C CYS A 355 11.88 2.59 12.08
N TYR A 356 12.01 1.45 11.41
CA TYR A 356 12.83 1.33 10.20
C TYR A 356 11.99 1.07 8.95
N SER A 357 12.44 1.62 7.82
CA SER A 357 11.87 1.37 6.50
C SER A 357 12.52 0.21 5.74
N ARG A 358 13.69 -0.22 6.22
CA ARG A 358 14.46 -1.36 5.72
C ARG A 358 15.05 -2.13 6.89
N ILE A 359 14.78 -3.43 6.93
CA ILE A 359 15.16 -4.33 8.02
C ILE A 359 15.54 -5.67 7.42
N GLY A 360 16.70 -6.22 7.79
CA GLY A 360 17.12 -7.57 7.42
C GLY A 360 17.10 -7.83 5.91
N GLY A 361 17.53 -6.85 5.11
CA GLY A 361 17.55 -6.95 3.65
C GLY A 361 16.20 -6.79 2.95
N LEU A 362 15.10 -6.53 3.67
CA LEU A 362 13.77 -6.26 3.12
C LEU A 362 13.39 -4.80 3.29
N VAL A 363 12.65 -4.25 2.32
CA VAL A 363 11.92 -2.99 2.49
C VAL A 363 10.61 -3.28 3.17
N VAL A 364 10.29 -2.53 4.22
CA VAL A 364 9.16 -2.80 5.10
C VAL A 364 7.82 -2.45 4.43
N TYR A 365 7.76 -1.39 3.62
CA TYR A 365 6.53 -0.91 3.00
C TYR A 365 6.62 -0.84 1.47
N SER A 366 5.56 -1.28 0.76
CA SER A 366 5.48 -1.19 -0.70
C SER A 366 5.18 0.23 -1.18
N ASP A 367 4.52 1.02 -0.34
CA ASP A 367 4.20 2.44 -0.53
C ASP A 367 4.48 3.23 0.76
N ASP A 368 3.63 4.18 1.13
CA ASP A 368 3.76 5.02 2.33
C ASP A 368 3.14 4.40 3.60
N ASN A 369 2.35 3.32 3.47
CA ASN A 369 1.64 2.70 4.61
C ASN A 369 1.50 1.17 4.55
N HIS A 370 1.47 0.56 3.36
CA HIS A 370 1.25 -0.88 3.22
C HIS A 370 2.52 -1.69 3.43
N VAL A 371 2.51 -2.59 4.40
CA VAL A 371 3.59 -3.56 4.63
C VAL A 371 3.78 -4.44 3.39
N THR A 372 5.04 -4.70 3.02
CA THR A 372 5.38 -5.61 1.93
C THR A 372 5.07 -7.05 2.31
N ARG A 373 4.68 -7.86 1.32
CA ARG A 373 4.38 -9.27 1.52
C ARG A 373 5.56 -10.03 2.13
N SER A 374 6.77 -9.82 1.63
CA SER A 374 7.96 -10.48 2.16
C SER A 374 8.23 -10.08 3.61
N PHE A 375 8.01 -8.83 4.00
CA PHE A 375 8.20 -8.41 5.38
C PHE A 375 7.15 -9.03 6.32
N ALA A 376 5.88 -9.01 5.95
CA ALA A 376 4.82 -9.70 6.70
C ALA A 376 5.09 -11.21 6.84
N ALA A 377 5.57 -11.87 5.77
CA ALA A 377 5.95 -13.28 5.83
C ALA A 377 7.16 -13.54 6.75
N SER A 378 8.10 -12.60 6.85
CA SER A 378 9.27 -12.75 7.72
C SER A 378 8.92 -12.71 9.22
N SER A 379 7.78 -12.15 9.61
CA SER A 379 7.33 -12.16 11.02
C SER A 379 6.57 -13.43 11.41
N ARG A 380 6.54 -14.47 10.55
CA ARG A 380 5.77 -15.71 10.78
C ARG A 380 6.04 -16.36 12.14
N THR A 381 7.29 -16.46 12.57
CA THR A 381 7.64 -17.08 13.87
C THR A 381 6.97 -16.33 15.02
N ALA A 382 7.13 -15.00 15.05
CA ALA A 382 6.52 -14.12 16.03
C ALA A 382 4.99 -14.15 15.98
N LEU A 383 4.41 -14.25 14.78
CA LEU A 383 2.97 -14.37 14.58
C LEU A 383 2.45 -15.72 15.08
N ALA A 384 3.16 -16.82 14.82
CA ALA A 384 2.78 -18.14 15.28
C ALA A 384 2.75 -18.22 16.82
N GLU A 385 3.75 -17.65 17.49
CA GLU A 385 3.79 -17.56 18.95
C GLU A 385 2.63 -16.74 19.50
N ARG A 386 2.34 -15.57 18.91
CA ARG A 386 1.26 -14.67 19.34
C ARG A 386 -0.14 -15.18 19.01
N LEU A 387 -0.28 -15.99 17.97
CA LEU A 387 -1.55 -16.61 17.55
C LEU A 387 -1.82 -17.98 18.19
N ALA A 388 -0.81 -18.63 18.77
CA ALA A 388 -0.98 -19.94 19.39
C ALA A 388 -2.18 -20.02 20.37
N PRO A 389 -2.48 -19.00 21.20
CA PRO A 389 -3.66 -19.03 22.06
C PRO A 389 -5.00 -19.01 21.30
N LEU A 390 -5.04 -18.45 20.09
CA LEU A 390 -6.24 -18.37 19.25
C LEU A 390 -6.51 -19.67 18.48
N LEU A 391 -5.44 -20.35 18.05
CA LEU A 391 -5.51 -21.50 17.15
C LEU A 391 -5.48 -22.85 17.88
N ASP A 392 -5.81 -22.87 19.18
CA ASP A 392 -5.93 -24.11 19.95
C ASP A 392 -7.10 -24.95 19.41
N PRO A 393 -6.90 -26.22 19.00
CA PRO A 393 -7.98 -27.12 18.57
C PRO A 393 -9.06 -27.36 19.63
N ALA A 394 -8.81 -27.00 20.90
CA ALA A 394 -9.77 -27.10 21.99
C ALA A 394 -10.73 -25.89 22.09
N ASN A 395 -10.46 -24.79 21.37
CA ASN A 395 -11.36 -23.65 21.19
C ASN A 395 -12.33 -23.90 20.02
#